data_AF-A0A8B4Q9R8-F1
#
_entry.id   AF-A0A8B4Q9R8-F1
#
_cell.length_a   1.000
_cell.length_b   1.000
_cell.length_c   1.000
_cell.angle_alpha   90.00
_cell.angle_beta   90.00
_cell.angle_gamma   90.00
#
_symmetry.space_group_name_H-M   'P 1'
#
loop_
_entity.id
_entity.type
_entity.pdbx_description
1 polymer ?
#
loop_
_entity_poly.entity_id
_entity_poly.type
_entity_poly.pdbx_seq_one_letter_code
_entity_poly.pdbx_strand_id
1 'polypeptide(L)'
;MNLSFEKTWENAIAPIDRQAITQLFEDTKDSQERYSHYKSTTNHRGHTLITLLIHNRSDQLLLFNHTEVAYENNVDFFTIPKLIIPPKTSTPWCFIYKNKGTAQVD
;
A
#
# COMPACT_ATOMS: atom_id res chain seq x y z
N MET A 1 -13.90 10.64 -5.06
CA MET A 1 -12.44 10.42 -4.95
C MET A 1 -11.90 9.92 -6.26
N ASN A 2 -10.60 10.04 -6.48
CA ASN A 2 -9.91 9.55 -7.69
C ASN A 2 -9.07 8.31 -7.37
N LEU A 3 -8.82 7.49 -8.38
CA LEU A 3 -7.80 6.44 -8.34
C LEU A 3 -6.60 6.90 -9.18
N SER A 4 -5.40 6.85 -8.61
CA SER A 4 -4.16 7.11 -9.33
C SER A 4 -3.16 5.99 -9.10
N PHE A 5 -2.29 5.78 -10.09
CA PHE A 5 -1.18 4.86 -10.00
C PHE A 5 0.10 5.69 -10.06
N GLU A 6 1.09 5.37 -9.22
CA GLU A 6 2.41 5.98 -9.35
C GLU A 6 3.03 5.57 -10.69
N LYS A 7 3.88 6.41 -11.28
CA LYS A 7 4.42 6.22 -12.64
C LYS A 7 5.09 4.86 -12.86
N THR A 8 5.75 4.30 -11.84
CA THR A 8 6.34 2.95 -11.93
C THR A 8 5.24 1.89 -11.98
N TRP A 9 4.18 2.04 -11.17
CA TRP A 9 3.01 1.17 -11.22
C TRP A 9 2.29 1.24 -12.57
N GLU A 10 2.13 2.44 -13.15
CA GLU A 10 1.47 2.61 -14.44
C GLU A 10 2.10 1.74 -15.53
N ASN A 11 3.43 1.62 -15.51
CA ASN A 11 4.20 0.88 -16.51
C ASN A 11 4.36 -0.61 -16.18
N ALA A 12 4.31 -1.00 -14.91
CA ALA A 12 4.64 -2.36 -14.46
C ALA A 12 3.42 -3.21 -14.09
N ILE A 13 2.25 -2.60 -13.86
CA ILE A 13 1.07 -3.35 -13.39
C ILE A 13 0.47 -4.21 -14.51
N ALA A 14 0.23 -5.48 -14.20
CA ALA A 14 -0.48 -6.37 -15.11
C ALA A 14 -1.93 -5.90 -15.31
N PRO A 15 -2.54 -6.08 -16.50
CA PRO A 15 -3.92 -5.66 -16.76
C PRO A 15 -4.94 -6.24 -15.76
N ILE A 16 -4.75 -7.50 -15.36
CA ILE A 16 -5.62 -8.18 -14.39
C ILE A 16 -5.54 -7.53 -13.00
N ASP A 17 -4.33 -7.17 -12.56
CA ASP A 17 -4.11 -6.52 -11.27
C ASP A 17 -4.68 -5.10 -11.28
N ARG A 18 -4.54 -4.39 -12.42
CA ARG A 18 -5.14 -3.07 -12.61
C ARG A 18 -6.65 -3.13 -12.50
N GLN A 19 -7.29 -4.08 -13.19
CA GLN A 19 -8.75 -4.24 -13.11
C GLN A 19 -9.20 -4.57 -11.68
N ALA A 20 -8.50 -5.47 -10.99
CA ALA A 20 -8.84 -5.84 -9.62
C ALA A 20 -8.68 -4.66 -8.64
N ILE A 21 -7.62 -3.85 -8.77
CA ILE A 21 -7.43 -2.65 -7.95
C ILE A 21 -8.49 -1.59 -8.26
N THR A 22 -8.87 -1.42 -9.53
CA THR A 22 -9.96 -0.51 -9.90
C THR A 22 -11.28 -0.98 -9.28
N GLN A 23 -11.59 -2.27 -9.30
CA GLN A 23 -12.78 -2.79 -8.65
C GLN A 23 -12.74 -2.59 -7.14
N LEU A 24 -11.61 -2.93 -6.49
CA LEU A 24 -11.39 -2.68 -5.06
C LEU A 24 -11.59 -1.20 -4.73
N PHE A 25 -11.11 -0.29 -5.57
CA PHE A 25 -11.33 1.13 -5.40
C PHE A 25 -12.81 1.49 -5.46
N GLU A 26 -13.57 1.01 -6.45
CA GLU A 26 -15.00 1.28 -6.54
C GLU A 26 -15.77 0.77 -5.32
N ASP A 27 -15.42 -0.41 -4.82
CA ASP A 27 -16.07 -1.04 -3.66
C ASP A 27 -15.75 -0.31 -2.34
N THR A 28 -14.61 0.37 -2.28
CA THR A 28 -14.07 0.96 -1.04
C THR A 28 -14.01 2.48 -1.06
N LYS A 29 -14.33 3.15 -2.18
CA LYS A 29 -14.15 4.62 -2.33
C LYS A 29 -14.96 5.45 -1.33
N ASP A 30 -16.02 4.90 -0.75
CA ASP A 30 -16.88 5.58 0.22
C ASP A 30 -16.66 5.07 1.67
N SER A 31 -15.75 4.11 1.86
CA SER A 31 -15.40 3.62 3.20
C SER A 31 -14.57 4.65 3.98
N GLN A 32 -14.67 4.56 5.32
CA GLN A 32 -13.85 5.38 6.23
C GLN A 32 -12.46 4.78 6.47
N GLU A 33 -12.18 3.60 5.91
CA GLU A 33 -10.89 2.93 6.08
C GLU A 33 -9.76 3.72 5.40
N ARG A 34 -8.60 3.74 6.06
CA ARG A 34 -7.38 4.35 5.52
C ARG A 34 -6.70 3.47 4.47
N TYR A 35 -6.88 2.16 4.59
CA TYR A 35 -6.26 1.16 3.73
C TYR A 35 -7.28 0.09 3.38
N SER A 36 -7.27 -0.36 2.12
CA SER A 36 -7.98 -1.55 1.69
C SER A 36 -6.98 -2.58 1.20
N HIS A 37 -7.12 -3.83 1.62
CA HIS A 37 -6.22 -4.90 1.20
C HIS A 37 -6.47 -5.32 -0.24
N TYR A 38 -5.38 -5.50 -0.99
CA TYR A 38 -5.44 -6.09 -2.32
C TYR A 38 -4.77 -7.47 -2.38
N LYS A 39 -3.51 -7.57 -1.92
CA LYS A 39 -2.73 -8.80 -2.09
C LYS A 39 -1.61 -8.90 -1.05
N SER A 40 -1.36 -10.11 -0.57
CA SER A 40 -0.19 -10.44 0.24
C SER A 40 0.63 -11.56 -0.44
N THR A 41 1.95 -11.47 -0.41
CA THR A 41 2.85 -12.52 -0.90
C THR A 41 4.13 -12.54 -0.07
N THR A 42 4.88 -13.65 -0.13
CA THR A 42 6.19 -13.78 0.50
C THR A 42 7.23 -13.92 -0.60
N ASN A 43 8.29 -13.11 -0.57
CA ASN A 43 9.37 -13.23 -1.54
C ASN A 43 10.36 -14.36 -1.16
N HIS A 44 11.30 -14.67 -2.05
CA HIS A 44 12.34 -15.68 -1.82
C HIS A 44 13.26 -15.41 -0.61
N ARG A 45 13.24 -14.18 -0.05
CA ARG A 45 13.99 -13.80 1.17
C ARG A 45 13.14 -13.94 2.43
N GLY A 46 11.94 -14.49 2.34
CA GLY A 46 10.99 -14.59 3.44
C GLY A 46 10.38 -13.26 3.86
N HIS A 47 10.54 -12.18 3.08
CA HIS A 47 9.89 -10.91 3.39
C HIS A 47 8.43 -10.96 2.96
N THR A 48 7.56 -10.35 3.78
CA THR A 48 6.13 -10.23 3.48
C THR A 48 5.89 -8.95 2.70
N LEU A 49 5.30 -9.09 1.51
CA LEU A 49 4.92 -8.00 0.63
C LEU A 49 3.40 -7.86 0.70
N ILE A 50 2.93 -6.70 1.12
CA ILE A 50 1.51 -6.41 1.27
C ILE A 50 1.18 -5.22 0.39
N THR A 51 0.36 -5.47 -0.63
CA THR A 51 -0.19 -4.40 -1.46
C THR A 51 -1.50 -3.93 -0.86
N LEU A 52 -1.52 -2.66 -0.48
CA LEU A 52 -2.69 -1.96 0.04
C LEU A 52 -3.09 -0.87 -0.94
N LEU A 53 -4.39 -0.65 -1.10
CA LEU A 53 -4.94 0.57 -1.66
C LEU A 53 -5.00 1.61 -0.53
N ILE A 54 -4.16 2.64 -0.63
CA ILE A 54 -4.09 3.72 0.36
C ILE A 54 -5.14 4.76 -0.01
N HIS A 55 -5.94 5.20 0.96
CA HIS A 55 -6.96 6.23 0.75
C HIS A 55 -6.55 7.55 1.41
N ASN A 56 -6.25 8.58 0.59
CA ASN A 56 -6.23 9.95 1.09
C ASN A 56 -7.64 10.55 1.02
N ARG A 57 -8.38 10.42 2.13
CA ARG A 57 -9.72 11.00 2.27
C ARG A 57 -9.70 12.49 2.60
N SER A 58 -8.55 13.05 2.93
CA SER A 58 -8.43 14.45 3.37
C SER A 58 -8.42 15.43 2.20
N ASP A 59 -8.52 16.72 2.52
CA ASP A 59 -8.34 17.85 1.61
C ASP A 59 -6.87 18.31 1.52
N GLN A 60 -5.95 17.56 2.14
CA GLN A 60 -4.51 17.83 2.17
C GLN A 60 -3.72 16.74 1.46
N LEU A 61 -2.44 17.01 1.17
CA LEU A 61 -1.51 15.98 0.69
C LEU A 61 -1.26 14.95 1.80
N LEU A 62 -1.32 13.67 1.44
CA LEU A 62 -0.87 12.59 2.31
C LEU A 62 0.58 12.24 1.96
N LEU A 63 1.45 12.36 2.97
CA LEU A 63 2.87 12.06 2.89
C LEU A 63 3.19 10.84 3.77
N PHE A 64 4.15 10.04 3.33
CA PHE A 64 4.71 8.94 4.13
C PHE A 64 6.05 9.36 4.72
N ASN A 65 6.01 9.88 5.94
CA ASN A 65 7.19 10.26 6.72
C ASN A 65 7.07 9.66 8.12
N HIS A 66 7.80 8.58 8.38
CA HIS A 66 7.67 7.78 9.59
C HIS A 66 6.21 7.42 9.90
N THR A 67 5.50 6.96 8.86
CA THR A 67 4.09 6.61 8.96
C THR A 67 3.98 5.14 9.36
N GLU A 68 3.33 4.87 10.49
CA GLU A 68 2.97 3.50 10.87
C GLU A 68 1.99 2.92 9.84
N VAL A 69 2.29 1.71 9.37
CA VAL A 69 1.36 0.90 8.58
C VAL A 69 1.25 -0.45 9.29
N ALA A 70 0.04 -0.72 9.75
CA ALA A 70 -0.33 -1.97 10.40
C ALA A 70 -1.29 -2.74 9.48
N TYR A 71 -0.99 -4.00 9.24
CA TYR A 71 -1.88 -4.92 8.55
C TYR A 71 -1.72 -6.33 9.13
N GLU A 72 -2.83 -6.91 9.62
CA GLU A 72 -2.83 -8.15 10.40
C GLU A 72 -1.81 -8.10 11.55
N ASN A 73 -0.85 -9.03 11.57
CA ASN A 73 0.21 -9.10 12.59
C ASN A 73 1.50 -8.36 12.18
N ASN A 74 1.48 -7.62 11.07
CA ASN A 74 2.64 -6.87 10.57
C ASN A 74 2.46 -5.39 10.88
N VAL A 75 3.40 -4.82 11.63
CA VAL A 75 3.46 -3.38 11.94
C VAL A 75 4.87 -2.90 11.65
N ASP A 76 4.99 -1.86 10.84
CA ASP A 76 6.27 -1.19 10.58
C ASP A 76 6.05 0.29 10.25
N PHE A 77 7.14 1.07 10.31
CA PHE A 77 7.13 2.50 9.99
C PHE A 77 7.76 2.74 8.63
N PHE A 78 7.02 3.41 7.75
CA PHE A 78 7.43 3.67 6.38
C PHE A 78 7.69 5.16 6.17
N THR A 79 8.88 5.45 5.64
CA THR A 79 9.22 6.75 5.04
C THR A 79 9.42 6.54 3.55
N ILE A 80 8.52 7.13 2.74
CA ILE A 80 8.50 6.96 1.28
C ILE A 80 8.41 8.36 0.66
N PRO A 81 9.54 9.08 0.51
CA PRO A 81 9.53 10.48 0.09
C PRO A 81 8.90 10.73 -1.29
N LYS A 82 8.89 9.72 -2.16
CA LYS A 82 8.31 9.80 -3.51
C LYS A 82 6.80 9.53 -3.54
N LEU A 83 6.22 8.99 -2.46
CA LEU A 83 4.80 8.70 -2.38
C LEU A 83 4.06 9.92 -1.82
N ILE A 84 3.65 10.80 -2.74
CA ILE A 84 2.85 11.99 -2.46
C ILE A 84 1.46 11.73 -3.02
N ILE A 85 0.48 11.54 -2.14
CA ILE A 85 -0.89 11.21 -2.55
C ILE A 85 -1.75 12.48 -2.50
N PRO A 86 -2.29 12.97 -3.63
CA PRO A 86 -3.14 14.16 -3.67
C PRO A 86 -4.39 14.04 -2.78
N PRO A 87 -5.03 15.17 -2.42
CA PRO A 87 -6.33 15.15 -1.78
C PRO A 87 -7.32 14.25 -2.50
N LYS A 88 -8.22 13.63 -1.73
CA LYS A 88 -9.34 12.82 -2.27
C LYS A 88 -8.89 11.77 -3.30
N THR A 89 -7.71 11.18 -3.14
CA THR A 89 -7.12 10.23 -4.08
C THR A 89 -6.74 8.93 -3.38
N SER A 90 -6.96 7.81 -4.06
CA SER A 90 -6.48 6.50 -3.65
C SER A 90 -5.35 6.04 -4.56
N THR A 91 -4.34 5.38 -3.98
CA THR A 91 -3.17 4.91 -4.72
C THR A 91 -2.72 3.57 -4.16
N PRO A 92 -2.47 2.55 -5.00
CA PRO A 92 -1.94 1.29 -4.53
C PRO A 92 -0.46 1.42 -4.18
N TRP A 93 -0.04 0.72 -3.13
CA TRP A 93 1.36 0.62 -2.76
C TRP A 93 1.70 -0.75 -2.18
N CYS A 94 2.86 -1.30 -2.56
CA CYS A 94 3.39 -2.54 -2.01
C CYS A 94 4.37 -2.21 -0.88
N PHE A 95 3.99 -2.56 0.34
CA PHE A 95 4.81 -2.44 1.55
C PHE A 95 5.61 -3.73 1.76
N ILE A 96 6.92 -3.58 1.98
CA ILE A 96 7.81 -4.72 2.20
C ILE A 96 8.16 -4.78 3.69
N TYR A 97 7.54 -5.71 4.39
CA TYR A 97 7.86 -6.04 5.77
C TYR A 97 9.02 -7.01 5.77
N LYS A 98 10.17 -6.54 6.23
CA LYS A 98 11.36 -7.39 6.33
C LYS A 98 11.12 -8.40 7.44
N ASN A 99 11.32 -9.68 7.13
CA ASN A 99 11.46 -10.66 8.19
C ASN A 99 12.70 -10.26 9.00
N LYS A 100 12.49 -9.81 10.24
CA LYS A 100 13.56 -9.67 11.21
C LYS A 100 13.92 -11.10 11.54
N GLY A 101 14.86 -11.68 10.78
CA GLY A 101 15.30 -13.06 10.95
C GLY A 101 15.39 -13.34 12.44
N THR A 102 14.70 -14.40 12.89
CA THR A 102 14.77 -14.85 14.28
C THR A 102 16.21 -14.74 14.72
N ALA A 103 16.50 -13.89 15.70
CA ALA A 103 17.79 -13.91 16.34
C ALA A 103 18.02 -15.37 16.74
N GLN A 104 18.93 -16.04 16.02
CA GLN A 104 19.45 -17.30 16.50
C GLN A 104 20.15 -16.92 17.80
N VAL A 105 19.50 -17.28 18.90
CA VAL A 105 20.19 -17.39 20.17
C VAL A 105 21.21 -18.51 19.96
N ASP A 106 22.49 -18.13 19.95
CA ASP A 106 23.61 -19.07 20.07
C ASP A 106 23.51 -19.85 21.39
#